data_AF-A8X5R9-F1
#
_entry.id   AF-A8X5R9-F1
#
_cell.length_a   1.000
_cell.length_b   1.000
_cell.length_c   1.000
_cell.angle_alpha   90.00
_cell.angle_beta   90.00
_cell.angle_gamma   90.00
#
_symmetry.space_group_name_H-M   'P 1'
#
loop_
_entity.id
_entity.type
_entity.pdbx_description
1 polymer ?
#
loop_
_entity_poly.entity_id
_entity_poly.type
_entity_poly.pdbx_seq_one_letter_code
_entity_poly.pdbx_strand_id
1 'polypeptide(L)'
;MLNSLFFVNTSGDVLLEKHWKSVIHRSICDYFFDIQKKSNHSEDVPPIISTPHHYLINVYQNNLYLVAVITIETPPLMVIEFLHRVIQTFSQYFDEFSDSTIKENCVMVFELLDEMLDNGFPLVTEMNILQDLIKPPNFLRNIANQVTGRTNLSETLPTGQLSNIPWRRQGVKYTNNEAYFDVIEEIDVIVDKQGSTVFAEIQGYIDVCCKLSGMPDLTMTLINPRLLDDVSFHPCVRYKRWENEKVLSFVPPDGNFRLLSYHIAAQNMVAIPIYVRHVISLKPNAGKLDLTVGPKLSMGKVLEDVVLEMVMPKFNRLDMYGEKYKPFKGVKYITKAGKFTIRT
;
A
#
# COMPACT_ATOMS: atom_id res chain seq x y z
N MET A 1 -25.26 7.33 -0.44
CA MET A 1 -24.04 6.84 -1.08
C MET A 1 -23.57 5.66 -0.24
N LEU A 2 -22.81 5.84 0.84
CA LEU A 2 -22.75 4.83 1.91
C LEU A 2 -23.94 4.95 2.87
N ASN A 3 -24.49 3.82 3.32
CA ASN A 3 -25.51 3.81 4.37
C ASN A 3 -24.95 3.27 5.67
N SER A 4 -24.12 2.23 5.60
CA SER A 4 -23.56 1.54 6.76
C SER A 4 -22.19 0.94 6.46
N LEU A 5 -21.38 0.79 7.49
CA LEU A 5 -20.06 0.17 7.44
C LEU A 5 -19.97 -0.85 8.57
N PHE A 6 -19.56 -2.06 8.23
CA PHE A 6 -19.36 -3.15 9.18
C PHE A 6 -17.89 -3.55 9.17
N PHE A 7 -17.33 -3.75 10.36
CA PHE A 7 -16.01 -4.34 10.58
C PHE A 7 -16.21 -5.79 10.96
N VAL A 8 -15.65 -6.70 10.17
CA VAL A 8 -15.94 -8.13 10.24
C VAL A 8 -14.62 -8.89 10.30
N ASN A 9 -14.49 -9.83 11.24
CA ASN A 9 -13.31 -10.68 11.30
C ASN A 9 -13.41 -11.87 10.32
N THR A 10 -12.31 -12.59 10.11
CA THR A 10 -12.30 -13.80 9.27
C THR A 10 -13.14 -14.96 9.85
N SER A 11 -13.44 -14.94 11.15
CA SER A 11 -14.27 -15.94 11.83
C SER A 11 -15.78 -15.76 11.59
N GLY A 12 -16.20 -14.62 11.03
CA GLY A 12 -17.60 -14.30 10.78
C GLY A 12 -18.28 -13.45 11.86
N ASP A 13 -17.53 -12.89 12.81
CA ASP A 13 -18.05 -11.98 13.84
C ASP A 13 -17.99 -10.53 13.37
N VAL A 14 -19.08 -9.79 13.61
CA VAL A 14 -19.14 -8.35 13.41
C VAL A 14 -18.58 -7.66 14.66
N LEU A 15 -17.46 -6.97 14.51
CA LEU A 15 -16.74 -6.28 15.58
C LEU A 15 -17.36 -4.92 15.91
N LEU A 16 -17.67 -4.17 14.86
CA LEU A 16 -18.21 -2.82 14.93
C LEU A 16 -19.13 -2.58 13.75
N GLU A 17 -20.20 -1.83 13.96
CA GLU A 17 -21.09 -1.37 12.90
C GLU A 17 -21.38 0.13 13.09
N LYS A 18 -21.39 0.87 11.98
CA LYS A 18 -21.73 2.27 11.95
C LYS A 18 -22.76 2.52 10.86
N HIS A 19 -23.82 3.25 11.19
CA HIS A 19 -24.88 3.62 10.27
C HIS A 19 -24.98 5.15 10.19
N TRP A 20 -25.07 5.70 8.97
CA TRP A 20 -25.18 7.15 8.74
C TRP A 20 -26.54 7.60 8.24
N LYS A 21 -27.35 6.70 7.67
CA LYS A 21 -28.68 7.04 7.11
C LYS A 21 -29.82 6.35 7.84
N SER A 22 -29.79 5.03 7.80
CA SER A 22 -30.80 4.17 8.40
C SER A 22 -30.10 2.99 9.02
N VAL A 23 -30.66 2.49 10.12
CA VAL A 23 -30.19 1.25 10.74
C VAL A 23 -30.44 0.10 9.77
N ILE A 24 -29.37 -0.59 9.37
CA ILE A 24 -29.43 -1.79 8.53
C ILE A 24 -29.18 -2.99 9.43
N HIS A 25 -30.08 -3.97 9.37
CA HIS A 25 -29.97 -5.15 10.20
C HIS A 25 -28.75 -6.01 9.81
N ARG A 26 -28.07 -6.60 10.80
CA ARG A 26 -26.85 -7.40 10.64
C ARG A 26 -27.00 -8.60 9.71
N SER A 27 -28.23 -9.08 9.49
CA SER A 27 -28.51 -10.17 8.55
C SER A 27 -28.08 -9.85 7.11
N ILE A 28 -27.82 -8.59 6.78
CA ILE A 28 -27.23 -8.26 5.47
C ILE A 28 -25.82 -8.87 5.31
N CYS A 29 -25.07 -9.02 6.41
CA CYS A 29 -23.76 -9.65 6.40
C CYS A 29 -23.83 -11.16 6.11
N ASP A 30 -24.98 -11.81 6.27
CA ASP A 30 -25.15 -13.24 5.95
C ASP A 30 -24.84 -13.53 4.48
N TYR A 31 -25.24 -12.62 3.58
CA TYR A 31 -24.90 -12.70 2.15
C TYR A 31 -23.39 -12.64 1.91
N PHE A 32 -22.67 -11.83 2.71
CA PHE A 32 -21.22 -11.74 2.66
C PHE A 32 -20.59 -13.03 3.21
N PHE A 33 -21.04 -13.53 4.36
CA PHE A 33 -20.53 -14.75 4.98
C PHE A 33 -20.73 -15.99 4.11
N ASP A 34 -21.84 -16.08 3.38
CA ASP A 34 -22.10 -17.18 2.45
C ASP A 34 -21.12 -17.21 1.28
N ILE A 35 -20.64 -16.04 0.83
CA ILE A 35 -19.63 -15.94 -0.23
C ILE A 35 -18.25 -16.20 0.35
N GLN A 36 -17.94 -15.63 1.51
CA GLN A 36 -16.69 -15.87 2.22
C GLN A 36 -16.44 -17.36 2.45
N LYS A 37 -17.47 -18.13 2.85
CA LYS A 37 -17.39 -19.59 3.03
C LYS A 37 -17.14 -20.38 1.75
N LYS A 38 -17.49 -19.81 0.58
CA LYS A 38 -17.27 -20.45 -0.73
C LYS A 38 -15.88 -20.15 -1.30
N SER A 39 -15.22 -19.10 -0.82
CA SER A 39 -13.88 -18.71 -1.25
C SER A 39 -12.80 -19.54 -0.54
N ASN A 40 -11.74 -19.90 -1.27
CA ASN A 40 -10.62 -20.69 -0.71
C ASN A 40 -9.68 -19.82 0.12
N HIS A 41 -9.41 -18.60 -0.37
CA HIS A 41 -8.63 -17.59 0.33
C HIS A 41 -9.48 -16.36 0.65
N SER A 42 -9.12 -15.66 1.73
CA SER A 42 -9.81 -14.42 2.14
C SER A 42 -9.78 -13.34 1.06
N GLU A 43 -8.74 -13.33 0.24
CA GLU A 43 -8.54 -12.38 -0.87
C GLU A 43 -9.36 -12.73 -2.12
N ASP A 44 -9.88 -13.97 -2.22
CA ASP A 44 -10.70 -14.40 -3.36
C ASP A 44 -12.16 -13.95 -3.24
N VAL A 45 -12.53 -13.30 -2.13
CA VAL A 45 -13.88 -12.77 -1.95
C VAL A 45 -14.08 -11.63 -2.94
N PRO A 46 -15.12 -11.67 -3.81
CA PRO A 46 -15.35 -10.62 -4.77
C PRO A 46 -15.59 -9.29 -4.05
N PRO A 47 -14.97 -8.17 -4.48
CA PRO A 47 -15.05 -6.90 -3.78
C PRO A 47 -16.46 -6.29 -3.80
N ILE A 48 -17.32 -6.72 -4.73
CA ILE A 48 -18.70 -6.25 -4.86
C ILE A 48 -19.64 -7.46 -4.86
N ILE A 49 -20.60 -7.44 -3.95
CA ILE A 49 -21.61 -8.48 -3.78
C ILE A 49 -22.98 -7.84 -3.94
N SER A 50 -23.76 -8.33 -4.90
CA SER A 50 -25.14 -7.89 -5.12
C SER A 50 -26.11 -8.70 -4.25
N THR A 51 -26.99 -8.00 -3.55
CA THR A 51 -28.11 -8.57 -2.79
C THR A 51 -29.43 -8.01 -3.34
N PRO A 52 -30.61 -8.55 -2.96
CA PRO A 52 -31.89 -8.14 -3.56
C PRO A 52 -32.21 -6.64 -3.49
N HIS A 53 -31.74 -5.94 -2.45
CA HIS A 53 -32.06 -4.54 -2.19
C HIS A 53 -30.84 -3.66 -1.87
N HIS A 54 -29.64 -4.25 -1.77
CA HIS A 54 -28.41 -3.56 -1.39
C HIS A 54 -27.23 -4.08 -2.20
N TYR A 55 -26.17 -3.29 -2.28
CA TYR A 55 -24.86 -3.78 -2.70
C TYR A 55 -23.90 -3.70 -1.52
N LEU A 56 -23.09 -4.74 -1.38
CA LEU A 56 -22.03 -4.82 -0.39
C LEU A 56 -20.70 -4.64 -1.10
N ILE A 57 -19.93 -3.66 -0.67
CA ILE A 57 -18.59 -3.41 -1.18
C ILE A 57 -17.62 -3.71 -0.05
N ASN A 58 -16.64 -4.58 -0.28
CA ASN A 58 -15.72 -5.02 0.75
C ASN A 58 -14.26 -4.83 0.36
N VAL A 59 -13.46 -4.57 1.39
CA VAL A 59 -11.99 -4.52 1.33
C VAL A 59 -11.46 -5.38 2.47
N TYR A 60 -10.42 -6.15 2.19
CA TYR A 60 -9.76 -7.04 3.16
C TYR A 60 -8.36 -6.53 3.50
N GLN A 61 -8.05 -6.39 4.78
CA GLN A 61 -6.71 -6.04 5.27
C GLN A 61 -6.49 -6.64 6.66
N ASN A 62 -5.31 -7.22 6.92
CA ASN A 62 -4.89 -7.71 8.25
C ASN A 62 -5.93 -8.61 8.96
N ASN A 63 -6.49 -9.59 8.24
CA ASN A 63 -7.53 -10.51 8.75
C ASN A 63 -8.87 -9.85 9.14
N LEU A 64 -9.11 -8.64 8.65
CA LEU A 64 -10.36 -7.90 8.84
C LEU A 64 -10.96 -7.50 7.48
N TYR A 65 -12.27 -7.56 7.40
CA TYR A 65 -13.05 -7.02 6.30
C TYR A 65 -13.75 -5.73 6.73
N LEU A 66 -13.63 -4.70 5.91
CA LEU A 66 -14.55 -3.56 5.93
C LEU A 66 -15.63 -3.82 4.89
N VAL A 67 -16.88 -3.92 5.33
CA VAL A 67 -18.04 -4.16 4.45
C VAL A 67 -18.93 -2.92 4.45
N ALA A 68 -18.87 -2.15 3.38
CA ALA A 68 -19.75 -1.01 3.12
C ALA A 68 -21.07 -1.47 2.48
N VAL A 69 -22.17 -0.91 2.95
CA VAL A 69 -23.51 -1.17 2.41
C VAL A 69 -24.03 0.07 1.70
N ILE A 70 -24.43 -0.10 0.44
CA ILE A 70 -25.04 0.95 -0.38
C ILE A 70 -26.43 0.51 -0.87
N THR A 71 -27.38 1.45 -0.90
CA THR A 71 -28.75 1.21 -1.42
C THR A 71 -29.02 1.87 -2.76
N ILE A 72 -28.13 2.77 -3.18
CA ILE A 72 -28.21 3.49 -4.45
C ILE A 72 -26.97 3.18 -5.27
N GLU A 73 -27.12 3.19 -6.59
CA GLU A 73 -25.99 3.03 -7.50
C GLU A 73 -24.98 4.17 -7.26
N THR A 74 -23.75 3.78 -6.93
CA THR A 74 -22.64 4.66 -6.59
C THR A 74 -21.39 4.11 -7.28
N PRO A 75 -20.49 4.96 -7.81
CA PRO A 75 -19.21 4.50 -8.37
C PRO A 75 -18.46 3.62 -7.37
N PRO A 76 -18.27 2.30 -7.62
CA PRO A 76 -17.72 1.39 -6.63
C PRO A 76 -16.29 1.72 -6.22
N LEU A 77 -15.49 2.21 -7.17
CA LEU A 77 -14.11 2.64 -6.92
C LEU A 77 -14.01 3.77 -5.88
N MET A 78 -14.99 4.67 -5.83
CA MET A 78 -15.02 5.73 -4.82
C MET A 78 -15.21 5.14 -3.41
N VAL A 79 -16.06 4.12 -3.29
CA VAL A 79 -16.28 3.44 -2.00
C VAL A 79 -15.04 2.64 -1.62
N ILE A 80 -14.44 1.91 -2.55
CA ILE A 80 -13.22 1.13 -2.32
C ILE A 80 -12.06 2.04 -1.86
N GLU A 81 -11.80 3.15 -2.56
CA GLU A 81 -10.78 4.13 -2.15
C GLU A 81 -11.06 4.70 -0.77
N PHE A 82 -12.32 5.02 -0.46
CA PHE A 82 -12.70 5.49 0.87
C PHE A 82 -12.41 4.42 1.95
N LEU A 83 -12.71 3.14 1.70
CA LEU A 83 -12.42 2.07 2.65
C LEU A 83 -10.91 1.89 2.88
N HIS A 84 -10.10 1.94 1.82
CA HIS A 84 -8.64 1.95 1.96
C HIS A 84 -8.15 3.17 2.74
N ARG A 85 -8.77 4.34 2.53
CA ARG A 85 -8.45 5.56 3.29
C ARG A 85 -8.76 5.41 4.78
N VAL A 86 -9.89 4.79 5.15
CA VAL A 86 -10.24 4.48 6.54
C VAL A 86 -9.17 3.57 7.17
N ILE A 87 -8.78 2.50 6.48
CA ILE A 87 -7.73 1.57 6.94
C ILE A 87 -6.39 2.28 7.13
N GLN A 88 -6.01 3.14 6.17
CA GLN A 88 -4.79 3.95 6.27
C GLN A 88 -4.86 4.89 7.47
N THR A 89 -6.00 5.57 7.68
CA THR A 89 -6.19 6.47 8.82
C THR A 89 -6.02 5.71 10.14
N PHE A 90 -6.64 4.55 10.29
CA PHE A 90 -6.56 3.79 11.53
C PHE A 90 -5.16 3.23 11.77
N SER A 91 -4.48 2.74 10.72
CA SER A 91 -3.08 2.33 10.82
C SER A 91 -2.17 3.46 11.30
N GLN A 92 -2.44 4.71 10.92
CA GLN A 92 -1.65 5.87 11.37
C GLN A 92 -2.02 6.36 12.76
N TYR A 93 -3.27 6.23 13.20
CA TYR A 93 -3.71 6.63 14.54
C TYR A 93 -3.32 5.64 15.63
N PHE A 94 -3.34 4.35 15.30
CA PHE A 94 -3.18 3.27 16.27
C PHE A 94 -1.95 2.40 16.02
N ASP A 95 -1.06 2.82 15.11
CA ASP A 95 0.14 2.11 14.62
C ASP A 95 -0.13 0.80 13.87
N GLU A 96 -1.22 0.09 14.18
CA GLU A 96 -1.64 -1.15 13.55
C GLU A 96 -3.16 -1.19 13.36
N PHE A 97 -3.60 -1.72 12.22
CA PHE A 97 -5.01 -2.04 11.98
C PHE A 97 -5.28 -3.52 12.29
N SER A 98 -5.86 -3.82 13.46
CA SER A 98 -6.15 -5.18 13.94
C SER A 98 -7.44 -5.26 14.80
N ASP A 99 -7.94 -6.48 15.04
CA ASP A 99 -9.18 -6.74 15.80
C ASP A 99 -9.12 -6.16 17.23
N SER A 100 -8.01 -6.38 17.93
CA SER A 100 -7.80 -5.88 19.29
C SER A 100 -7.77 -4.36 19.32
N THR A 101 -7.03 -3.75 18.40
CA THR A 101 -6.84 -2.31 18.34
C THR A 101 -8.15 -1.56 18.11
N ILE A 102 -9.02 -2.08 17.22
CA ILE A 102 -10.34 -1.49 16.95
C ILE A 102 -11.25 -1.60 18.17
N LYS A 103 -11.24 -2.74 18.88
CA LYS A 103 -12.06 -2.93 20.10
C LYS A 103 -11.62 -2.03 21.25
N GLU A 104 -10.32 -1.91 21.46
CA GLU A 104 -9.72 -1.08 22.52
C GLU A 104 -9.96 0.41 22.27
N ASN A 105 -9.97 0.84 21.00
CA ASN A 105 -10.12 2.25 20.61
C ASN A 105 -11.49 2.59 20.01
N CYS A 106 -12.54 1.83 20.37
CA CYS A 106 -13.85 1.90 19.72
C CYS A 106 -14.46 3.32 19.67
N VAL A 107 -14.28 4.11 20.74
CA VAL A 107 -14.77 5.51 20.80
C VAL A 107 -14.11 6.37 19.72
N MET A 108 -12.78 6.34 19.61
CA MET A 108 -12.05 7.11 18.58
C MET A 108 -12.36 6.62 17.17
N VAL A 109 -12.57 5.31 16.99
CA VAL A 109 -13.01 4.76 15.70
C VAL A 109 -14.34 5.39 15.27
N PHE A 110 -15.32 5.51 16.17
CA PHE A 110 -16.58 6.18 15.86
C PHE A 110 -16.41 7.68 15.60
N GLU A 111 -15.64 8.39 16.41
CA GLU A 111 -15.34 9.82 16.20
C GLU A 111 -14.70 10.06 14.83
N LEU A 112 -13.70 9.26 14.46
CA LEU A 112 -13.03 9.36 13.17
C LEU A 112 -13.99 9.06 12.02
N LEU A 113 -14.82 8.02 12.14
CA LEU A 113 -15.81 7.69 11.10
C LEU A 113 -16.88 8.76 10.92
N ASP A 114 -17.28 9.45 12.00
CA ASP A 114 -18.24 10.56 11.94
C ASP A 114 -17.62 11.82 11.30
N GLU A 115 -16.34 12.10 11.53
CA GLU A 115 -15.65 13.22 10.85
C GLU A 115 -15.30 12.90 9.39
N MET A 116 -14.94 11.65 9.10
CA MET A 116 -14.56 11.23 7.74
C MET A 116 -15.74 11.20 6.77
N LEU A 117 -16.96 10.99 7.27
CA LEU A 117 -18.12 10.73 6.44
C LEU A 117 -19.39 11.37 7.04
N ASP A 118 -20.03 12.25 6.26
CA ASP A 118 -21.29 12.91 6.62
C ASP A 118 -22.43 12.42 5.71
N ASN A 119 -23.51 11.93 6.30
CA ASN A 119 -24.71 11.44 5.60
C ASN A 119 -24.44 10.50 4.40
N GLY A 120 -23.43 9.64 4.53
CA GLY A 120 -23.00 8.71 3.47
C GLY A 120 -21.92 9.24 2.52
N PHE A 121 -21.50 10.49 2.60
CA PHE A 121 -20.54 11.13 1.71
C PHE A 121 -19.20 11.40 2.43
N PRO A 122 -18.06 10.96 1.87
CA PRO A 122 -16.74 11.31 2.37
C PRO A 122 -16.55 12.83 2.40
N LEU A 123 -16.13 13.37 3.55
CA LEU A 123 -15.94 14.80 3.77
C LEU A 123 -14.47 15.09 4.14
N VAL A 124 -14.04 14.72 5.35
CA VAL A 124 -12.70 15.01 5.86
C VAL A 124 -11.86 13.74 5.86
N THR A 125 -11.10 13.51 4.80
CA THR A 125 -10.22 12.31 4.69
C THR A 125 -8.74 12.62 4.89
N GLU A 126 -8.38 13.89 5.05
CA GLU A 126 -7.00 14.33 5.19
C GLU A 126 -6.51 14.14 6.62
N MET A 127 -5.45 13.33 6.77
CA MET A 127 -4.87 12.95 8.06
C MET A 127 -4.56 14.15 8.96
N ASN A 128 -3.96 15.20 8.39
CA ASN A 128 -3.57 16.38 9.14
C ASN A 128 -4.77 17.16 9.72
N ILE A 129 -5.88 17.21 9.00
CA ILE A 129 -7.11 17.84 9.49
C ILE A 129 -7.74 16.95 10.57
N LEU A 130 -7.80 15.64 10.32
CA LEU A 130 -8.32 14.68 11.29
C LEU A 130 -7.57 14.77 12.62
N GLN A 131 -6.23 14.80 12.59
CA GLN A 131 -5.40 14.85 13.81
C GLN A 131 -5.53 16.15 14.60
N ASP A 132 -5.89 17.24 13.92
CA ASP A 132 -6.18 18.51 14.58
C ASP A 132 -7.57 18.51 15.22
N LEU A 133 -8.55 17.82 14.64
CA LEU A 133 -9.91 17.66 15.18
C LEU A 133 -9.95 16.65 16.34
N ILE A 134 -9.40 15.46 16.09
CA ILE A 134 -9.38 14.30 16.97
C ILE A 134 -7.93 13.94 17.24
N LYS A 135 -7.44 14.21 18.45
CA LYS A 135 -6.03 14.01 18.78
C LYS A 135 -5.71 12.51 18.94
N PRO A 136 -4.66 11.98 18.27
CA PRO A 136 -4.27 10.57 18.43
C PRO A 136 -3.84 10.24 19.87
N PRO A 137 -4.02 8.98 20.32
CA PRO A 137 -3.75 8.56 21.70
C PRO A 137 -2.27 8.66 22.10
N ASN A 138 -1.35 8.55 21.13
CA ASN A 138 0.10 8.54 21.35
C ASN A 138 0.71 9.94 21.51
N PHE A 139 -0.03 11.02 21.23
CA PHE A 139 0.46 12.38 21.50
C PHE A 139 0.54 12.57 23.01
N LEU A 140 1.76 12.74 23.54
CA LEU A 140 2.17 12.95 24.95
C LEU A 140 1.23 13.83 25.79
N ARG A 141 0.03 13.34 26.10
CA ARG A 141 -1.01 14.12 26.79
C ARG A 141 -1.96 13.29 27.63
N ASN A 142 -1.87 11.96 27.58
CA ASN A 142 -2.64 11.07 28.48
C ASN A 142 -2.41 11.41 29.97
N ILE A 143 -1.25 11.98 30.32
CA ILE A 143 -0.95 12.44 31.70
C ILE A 143 -1.63 13.79 32.03
N ALA A 144 -1.81 14.68 31.05
CA ALA A 144 -2.43 16.00 31.29
C ALA A 144 -3.97 15.94 31.26
N ASN A 145 -4.55 15.07 30.42
CA ASN A 145 -6.00 14.97 30.28
C ASN A 145 -6.65 14.20 31.46
N GLN A 146 -5.96 13.22 32.06
CA GLN A 146 -6.43 12.56 33.28
C GLN A 146 -6.51 13.49 34.50
N VAL A 147 -5.72 14.57 34.52
CA VAL A 147 -5.66 15.52 35.65
C VAL A 147 -6.55 16.75 35.44
N THR A 148 -7.03 17.00 34.22
CA THR A 148 -7.77 18.24 33.89
C THR A 148 -9.21 18.03 33.37
N GLY A 149 -9.63 16.78 33.13
CA GLY A 149 -11.01 16.47 32.71
C GLY A 149 -11.38 16.98 31.32
N ARG A 150 -10.40 17.28 30.46
CA ARG A 150 -10.63 17.76 29.09
C ARG A 150 -10.78 16.59 28.11
N THR A 151 -11.74 16.71 27.20
CA THR A 151 -11.99 15.73 26.12
C THR A 151 -10.88 15.75 25.07
N ASN A 152 -10.78 14.68 24.27
CA ASN A 152 -9.78 14.57 23.19
C ASN A 152 -10.11 15.40 21.94
N LEU A 153 -11.28 16.05 21.93
CA LEU A 153 -11.75 16.91 20.86
C LEU A 153 -11.10 18.30 20.95
N SER A 154 -10.76 18.87 19.81
CA SER A 154 -10.27 20.25 19.75
C SER A 154 -11.40 21.26 20.00
N GLU A 155 -11.17 22.23 20.89
CA GLU A 155 -12.11 23.36 21.15
C GLU A 155 -12.10 24.40 20.01
N THR A 156 -11.15 24.32 19.07
CA THR A 156 -10.99 25.26 17.95
C THR A 156 -11.02 24.51 16.63
N LEU A 157 -11.87 24.98 15.70
CA LEU A 157 -11.93 24.45 14.35
C LEU A 157 -10.56 24.63 13.65
N PRO A 158 -10.07 23.63 12.91
CA PRO A 158 -8.80 23.74 12.20
C PRO A 158 -8.91 24.82 11.13
N THR A 159 -7.96 25.75 11.11
CA THR A 159 -7.83 26.75 10.02
C THR A 159 -7.58 26.10 8.65
N GLY A 160 -7.20 24.82 8.61
CA GLY A 160 -7.01 24.03 7.40
C GLY A 160 -8.29 23.73 6.60
N GLN A 161 -9.48 23.69 7.25
CA GLN A 161 -10.75 23.39 6.57
C GLN A 161 -11.16 24.44 5.51
N LEU A 162 -10.65 25.67 5.63
CA LEU A 162 -10.89 26.76 4.67
C LEU A 162 -9.69 26.99 3.73
N SER A 163 -8.63 26.20 3.87
CA SER A 163 -7.40 26.37 3.10
C SER A 163 -7.43 25.53 1.82
N ASN A 164 -6.85 26.05 0.74
CA ASN A 164 -6.63 25.28 -0.48
C ASN A 164 -5.46 24.27 -0.35
N ILE A 165 -4.91 24.10 0.86
CA ILE A 165 -3.76 23.22 1.17
C ILE A 165 -4.12 22.37 2.41
N PRO A 166 -5.14 21.51 2.31
CA PRO A 166 -5.67 20.77 3.46
C PRO A 166 -4.67 19.74 4.03
N TRP A 167 -3.68 19.33 3.23
CA TRP A 167 -2.68 18.33 3.61
C TRP A 167 -1.49 18.90 4.39
N ARG A 168 -1.41 20.21 4.69
CA ARG A 168 -0.28 20.78 5.44
C ARG A 168 -0.73 21.79 6.50
N ARG A 169 -0.29 21.59 7.74
CA ARG A 169 -0.59 22.49 8.86
C ARG A 169 0.23 23.77 8.84
N GLN A 170 -0.37 24.87 9.29
CA GLN A 170 0.35 26.13 9.49
C GLN A 170 1.22 26.07 10.74
N GLY A 171 2.36 26.76 10.71
CA GLY A 171 3.21 26.92 11.90
C GLY A 171 4.08 25.71 12.26
N VAL A 172 4.22 24.72 11.38
CA VAL A 172 5.20 23.62 11.52
C VAL A 172 6.61 24.21 11.71
N LYS A 173 7.36 23.71 12.69
CA LYS A 173 8.72 24.15 13.00
C LYS A 173 9.64 22.96 13.21
N TYR A 174 10.77 22.95 12.50
CA TYR A 174 11.88 22.05 12.71
C TYR A 174 13.14 22.85 13.06
N THR A 175 14.04 22.25 13.83
CA THR A 175 15.36 22.82 14.12
C THR A 175 16.22 22.87 12.86
N ASN A 176 16.20 21.79 12.08
CA ASN A 176 16.85 21.66 10.79
C ASN A 176 15.80 21.41 9.71
N ASN A 177 15.87 22.15 8.62
CA ASN A 177 14.96 21.99 7.50
C ASN A 177 15.57 21.02 6.49
N GLU A 178 15.01 19.83 6.38
CA GLU A 178 15.50 18.74 5.53
C GLU A 178 14.34 18.10 4.77
N ALA A 179 14.59 17.64 3.55
CA ALA A 179 13.62 16.88 2.77
C ALA A 179 14.35 15.76 2.03
N TYR A 180 13.96 14.52 2.30
CA TYR A 180 14.51 13.32 1.66
C TYR A 180 13.53 12.82 0.61
N PHE A 181 14.06 12.41 -0.54
CA PHE A 181 13.29 11.89 -1.66
C PHE A 181 13.88 10.53 -2.02
N ASP A 182 13.13 9.48 -1.74
CA ASP A 182 13.51 8.12 -2.08
C ASP A 182 12.81 7.74 -3.38
N VAL A 183 13.60 7.41 -4.41
CA VAL A 183 13.10 6.93 -5.70
C VAL A 183 13.25 5.42 -5.69
N ILE A 184 12.12 4.72 -5.66
CA ILE A 184 12.06 3.26 -5.64
C ILE A 184 11.45 2.79 -6.95
N GLU A 185 12.14 1.85 -7.59
CA GLU A 185 11.74 1.27 -8.88
C GLU A 185 11.75 -0.26 -8.78
N GLU A 186 10.65 -0.85 -9.20
CA GLU A 186 10.50 -2.28 -9.46
C GLU A 186 10.57 -2.50 -10.96
N ILE A 187 11.41 -3.46 -11.39
CA ILE A 187 11.63 -3.77 -12.80
C ILE A 187 11.09 -5.17 -13.07
N ASP A 188 9.97 -5.23 -13.80
CA ASP A 188 9.39 -6.48 -14.26
C ASP A 188 10.00 -6.86 -15.61
N VAL A 189 10.58 -8.06 -15.70
CA VAL A 189 11.31 -8.51 -16.89
C VAL A 189 10.94 -9.94 -17.28
N ILE A 190 10.65 -10.14 -18.56
CA ILE A 190 10.57 -11.46 -19.18
C ILE A 190 11.76 -11.65 -20.10
N VAL A 191 12.55 -12.69 -19.83
CA VAL A 191 13.73 -13.08 -20.63
C VAL A 191 13.44 -14.39 -21.34
N ASP A 192 13.78 -14.48 -22.62
CA ASP A 192 13.65 -15.73 -23.38
C ASP A 192 14.74 -16.74 -23.02
N LYS A 193 14.62 -17.95 -23.58
CA LYS A 193 15.59 -19.04 -23.36
C LYS A 193 17.00 -18.75 -23.91
N GLN A 194 17.16 -17.75 -24.77
CA GLN A 194 18.43 -17.31 -25.32
C GLN A 194 19.09 -16.19 -24.49
N GLY A 195 18.39 -15.67 -23.47
CA GLY A 195 18.85 -14.55 -22.65
C GLY A 195 18.51 -13.19 -23.23
N SER A 196 17.65 -13.11 -24.24
CA SER A 196 17.14 -11.84 -24.80
C SER A 196 15.91 -11.37 -24.01
N THR A 197 15.82 -10.06 -23.81
CA THR A 197 14.66 -9.44 -23.17
C THR A 197 13.47 -9.43 -24.12
N VAL A 198 12.37 -10.04 -23.71
CA VAL A 198 11.09 -10.05 -24.43
C VAL A 198 10.21 -8.89 -23.97
N PHE A 199 10.22 -8.63 -22.67
CA PHE A 199 9.40 -7.61 -22.02
C PHE A 199 10.18 -7.04 -20.85
N ALA A 200 10.12 -5.73 -20.67
CA ALA A 200 10.67 -5.06 -19.52
C ALA A 200 9.88 -3.78 -19.24
N GLU A 201 9.32 -3.64 -18.04
CA GLU A 201 8.66 -2.41 -17.61
C GLU A 201 9.20 -1.96 -16.26
N ILE A 202 8.97 -0.69 -15.91
CA ILE A 202 9.34 -0.16 -14.60
C ILE A 202 8.10 0.40 -13.93
N GLN A 203 7.84 -0.07 -12.73
CA GLN A 203 6.89 0.54 -11.80
C GLN A 203 7.67 1.28 -10.74
N GLY A 204 7.51 2.60 -10.69
CA GLY A 204 8.29 3.45 -9.79
C GLY A 204 7.42 4.33 -8.92
N TYR A 205 7.97 4.75 -7.79
CA TYR A 205 7.36 5.77 -6.95
C TYR A 205 8.42 6.58 -6.21
N ILE A 206 8.01 7.79 -5.82
CA ILE A 206 8.84 8.71 -5.05
C ILE A 206 8.18 8.91 -3.69
N ASP A 207 8.78 8.35 -2.66
CA ASP A 207 8.40 8.57 -1.27
C ASP A 207 9.26 9.71 -0.69
N VAL A 208 8.63 10.56 0.12
CA VAL A 208 9.23 11.79 0.61
C VAL A 208 9.12 11.84 2.12
N CYS A 209 10.25 12.10 2.80
CA CYS A 209 10.28 12.48 4.21
C CYS A 209 10.56 13.98 4.31
N CYS A 210 9.49 14.78 4.46
CA CYS A 210 9.58 16.24 4.50
C CYS A 210 9.59 16.76 5.94
N LYS A 211 10.70 17.37 6.35
CA LYS A 211 10.89 18.03 7.66
C LYS A 211 11.22 19.51 7.44
N LEU A 212 10.26 20.24 6.88
CA LEU A 212 10.42 21.66 6.56
C LEU A 212 9.51 22.52 7.43
N SER A 213 9.99 23.69 7.84
CA SER A 213 9.21 24.65 8.63
C SER A 213 8.29 25.50 7.76
N GLY A 214 7.16 25.94 8.31
CA GLY A 214 6.22 26.84 7.65
C GLY A 214 5.48 26.18 6.47
N MET A 215 5.27 26.96 5.39
CA MET A 215 4.56 26.55 4.17
C MET A 215 5.52 26.64 2.96
N PRO A 216 6.45 25.68 2.80
CA PRO A 216 7.41 25.70 1.69
C PRO A 216 6.70 25.38 0.37
N ASP A 217 6.97 26.17 -0.67
CA ASP A 217 6.57 25.87 -2.05
C ASP A 217 7.79 25.28 -2.76
N LEU A 218 7.75 23.98 -3.02
CA LEU A 218 8.85 23.23 -3.63
C LEU A 218 8.64 23.12 -5.14
N THR A 219 9.77 23.12 -5.86
CA THR A 219 9.82 22.86 -7.29
C THR A 219 10.86 21.78 -7.56
N MET A 220 10.47 20.71 -8.26
CA MET A 220 11.33 19.60 -8.64
C MET A 220 11.25 19.38 -10.16
N THR A 221 12.39 19.09 -10.78
CA THR A 221 12.49 18.78 -12.21
C THR A 221 13.11 17.41 -12.38
N LEU A 222 12.52 16.60 -13.27
CA LEU A 222 13.08 15.31 -13.66
C LEU A 222 13.90 15.52 -14.94
N ILE A 223 14.96 14.75 -15.12
CA ILE A 223 15.82 14.87 -16.30
C ILE A 223 15.03 14.52 -17.57
N ASN A 224 14.29 13.41 -17.53
CA ASN A 224 13.51 12.91 -18.67
C ASN A 224 12.05 12.62 -18.26
N PRO A 225 11.23 13.65 -18.00
CA PRO A 225 9.85 13.46 -17.54
C PRO A 225 8.95 12.81 -18.59
N ARG A 226 9.39 12.77 -19.86
CA ARG A 226 8.67 12.16 -20.98
C ARG A 226 8.75 10.63 -21.00
N LEU A 227 9.65 10.03 -20.22
CA LEU A 227 9.73 8.56 -20.08
C LEU A 227 8.62 8.03 -19.18
N LEU A 228 7.97 8.90 -18.41
CA LEU A 228 6.89 8.52 -17.53
C LEU A 228 5.59 8.49 -18.33
N ASP A 229 5.03 7.31 -18.53
CA ASP A 229 3.83 7.11 -19.35
C ASP A 229 2.57 7.41 -18.52
N ASP A 230 2.37 6.67 -17.43
CA ASP A 230 1.24 6.84 -16.51
C ASP A 230 1.73 7.36 -15.16
N VAL A 231 1.44 8.62 -14.84
CA VAL A 231 1.85 9.25 -13.58
C VAL A 231 0.65 9.58 -12.71
N SER A 232 0.67 9.07 -11.49
CA SER A 232 -0.26 9.43 -10.42
C SER A 232 0.43 10.34 -9.42
N PHE A 233 -0.24 11.44 -9.05
CA PHE A 233 0.32 12.45 -8.17
C PHE A 233 -0.39 12.49 -6.83
N HIS A 234 0.38 12.82 -5.78
CA HIS A 234 -0.22 13.31 -4.55
C HIS A 234 -1.04 14.59 -4.83
N PRO A 235 -2.18 14.81 -4.15
CA PRO A 235 -2.99 16.03 -4.29
C PRO A 235 -2.22 17.34 -4.10
N CYS A 236 -1.05 17.29 -3.45
CA CYS A 236 -0.20 18.46 -3.26
C CYS A 236 0.43 19.01 -4.55
N VAL A 237 0.49 18.20 -5.61
CA VAL A 237 1.09 18.57 -6.89
C VAL A 237 0.12 19.39 -7.73
N ARG A 238 0.60 20.54 -8.21
CA ARG A 238 -0.14 21.41 -9.12
C ARG A 238 -0.16 20.80 -10.52
N TYR A 239 -1.16 19.94 -10.79
CA TYR A 239 -1.28 19.19 -12.04
C TYR A 239 -1.14 20.04 -13.31
N LYS A 240 -1.80 21.21 -13.38
CA LYS A 240 -1.73 22.12 -14.55
C LYS A 240 -0.30 22.55 -14.89
N ARG A 241 0.55 22.73 -13.87
CA ARG A 241 1.96 23.12 -14.09
C ARG A 241 2.79 21.95 -14.60
N TRP A 242 2.55 20.74 -14.09
CA TRP A 242 3.14 19.53 -14.64
C TRP A 242 2.73 19.31 -16.11
N GLU A 243 1.45 19.50 -16.44
CA GLU A 243 0.93 19.32 -17.80
C GLU A 243 1.63 20.25 -18.81
N ASN A 244 1.77 21.54 -18.46
CA ASN A 244 2.33 22.57 -19.34
C ASN A 244 3.87 22.57 -19.38
N GLU A 245 4.52 22.44 -18.23
CA GLU A 245 5.96 22.69 -18.07
C GLU A 245 6.76 21.40 -17.81
N LYS A 246 6.09 20.30 -17.47
CA LYS A 246 6.71 19.06 -16.94
C LYS A 246 7.57 19.32 -15.70
N VAL A 247 7.13 20.28 -14.88
CA VAL A 247 7.74 20.68 -13.61
C VAL A 247 6.80 20.30 -12.48
N LEU A 248 7.33 19.60 -11.46
CA LEU A 248 6.59 19.30 -10.25
C LEU A 248 6.64 20.51 -9.33
N SER A 249 5.49 21.10 -9.02
CA SER A 249 5.35 22.21 -8.09
C SER A 249 4.31 21.86 -7.04
N PHE A 250 4.67 21.94 -5.77
CA PHE A 250 3.85 21.45 -4.68
C PHE A 250 4.23 22.08 -3.34
N VAL A 251 3.24 22.15 -2.44
CA VAL A 251 3.47 22.40 -1.01
C VAL A 251 3.38 21.03 -0.32
N PRO A 252 4.49 20.43 0.14
CA PRO A 252 4.49 19.05 0.62
C PRO A 252 3.71 18.90 1.93
N PRO A 253 2.98 17.78 2.14
CA PRO A 253 2.61 17.32 3.47
C PRO A 253 3.82 17.27 4.40
N ASP A 254 3.55 17.31 5.70
CA ASP A 254 4.57 17.15 6.73
C ASP A 254 4.85 15.66 7.00
N GLY A 255 6.11 15.29 7.19
CA GLY A 255 6.51 13.90 7.44
C GLY A 255 6.57 13.05 6.18
N ASN A 256 6.18 11.77 6.31
CA ASN A 256 6.31 10.76 5.25
C ASN A 256 5.05 10.74 4.36
N PHE A 257 5.23 10.85 3.05
CA PHE A 257 4.14 10.70 2.08
C PHE A 257 4.67 10.27 0.71
N ARG A 258 3.83 9.63 -0.10
CA ARG A 258 4.13 9.35 -1.50
C ARG A 258 3.84 10.57 -2.34
N LEU A 259 4.86 11.13 -3.01
CA LEU A 259 4.71 12.32 -3.86
C LEU A 259 4.10 11.98 -5.21
N LEU A 260 4.58 10.91 -5.84
CA LEU A 260 4.06 10.41 -7.11
C LEU A 260 4.38 8.92 -7.27
N SER A 261 3.61 8.25 -8.11
CA SER A 261 3.93 6.95 -8.68
C SER A 261 3.89 7.05 -10.20
N TYR A 262 4.72 6.27 -10.88
CA TYR A 262 4.86 6.30 -12.32
C TYR A 262 5.04 4.90 -12.89
N HIS A 263 4.65 4.76 -14.15
CA HIS A 263 4.94 3.59 -14.96
C HIS A 263 5.77 4.00 -16.18
N ILE A 264 6.74 3.15 -16.53
CA ILE A 264 7.51 3.23 -17.77
C ILE A 264 7.20 1.96 -18.55
N ALA A 265 6.45 2.10 -19.63
CA ALA A 265 5.99 1.00 -20.45
C ALA A 265 7.14 0.35 -21.23
N ALA A 266 6.95 -0.92 -21.59
CA ALA A 266 7.94 -1.73 -22.28
C ALA A 266 8.34 -1.26 -23.69
N GLN A 267 7.66 -0.24 -24.22
CA GLN A 267 8.04 0.42 -25.47
C GLN A 267 9.35 1.23 -25.31
N ASN A 268 9.61 1.69 -24.08
CA ASN A 268 10.84 2.37 -23.72
C ASN A 268 11.95 1.35 -23.48
N MET A 269 13.16 1.63 -23.95
CA MET A 269 14.30 0.72 -23.72
C MET A 269 14.71 0.73 -22.24
N VAL A 270 14.21 -0.25 -21.49
CA VAL A 270 14.56 -0.46 -20.08
C VAL A 270 15.93 -1.13 -19.97
N ALA A 271 16.84 -0.48 -19.25
CA ALA A 271 18.18 -1.01 -18.98
C ALA A 271 18.14 -2.01 -17.82
N ILE A 272 18.10 -3.30 -18.15
CA ILE A 272 18.07 -4.37 -17.12
C ILE A 272 19.44 -4.46 -16.43
N PRO A 273 19.49 -4.37 -15.08
CA PRO A 273 20.74 -4.31 -14.32
C PRO A 273 21.43 -5.68 -14.17
N ILE A 274 20.71 -6.77 -14.40
CA ILE A 274 21.19 -8.15 -14.26
C ILE A 274 21.14 -8.89 -15.60
N TYR A 275 21.96 -9.92 -15.76
CA TYR A 275 21.78 -10.92 -16.80
C TYR A 275 21.57 -12.28 -16.15
N VAL A 276 20.72 -13.08 -16.77
CA VAL A 276 20.48 -14.47 -16.41
C VAL A 276 20.78 -15.32 -17.65
N ARG A 277 21.69 -16.27 -17.51
CA ARG A 277 21.98 -17.27 -18.55
C ARG A 277 21.70 -18.65 -17.99
N HIS A 278 20.86 -19.41 -18.66
CA HIS A 278 20.55 -20.77 -18.25
C HIS A 278 20.76 -21.74 -19.41
N VAL A 279 21.29 -22.92 -19.11
CA VAL A 279 21.40 -24.04 -20.05
C VAL A 279 20.84 -25.28 -19.36
N ILE A 280 19.79 -25.85 -19.94
CA ILE A 280 19.16 -27.06 -19.42
C ILE A 280 19.47 -28.22 -20.37
N SER A 281 20.05 -29.28 -19.84
CA SER A 281 20.28 -30.55 -20.53
C SER A 281 19.52 -31.65 -19.80
N LEU A 282 18.46 -32.17 -20.43
CA LEU A 282 17.67 -33.27 -19.89
C LEU A 282 18.06 -34.58 -20.59
N LYS A 283 18.37 -35.60 -19.80
CA LYS A 283 18.54 -37.00 -20.22
C LYS A 283 17.44 -37.84 -19.55
N PRO A 284 17.14 -39.06 -20.04
CA PRO A 284 16.03 -39.88 -19.52
C PRO A 284 16.05 -40.08 -17.99
N ASN A 285 17.25 -40.19 -17.39
CA ASN A 285 17.43 -40.48 -15.96
C ASN A 285 18.20 -39.39 -15.19
N ALA A 286 18.57 -38.29 -15.84
CA ALA A 286 19.39 -37.24 -15.22
C ALA A 286 19.20 -35.89 -15.94
N GLY A 287 19.27 -34.79 -15.21
CA GLY A 287 19.26 -33.44 -15.77
C GLY A 287 20.46 -32.65 -15.29
N LYS A 288 20.92 -31.70 -16.10
CA LYS A 288 21.88 -30.68 -15.71
C LYS A 288 21.30 -29.31 -16.02
N LEU A 289 21.25 -28.45 -15.01
CA LEU A 289 20.99 -27.02 -15.19
C LEU A 289 22.28 -26.27 -14.86
N ASP A 290 22.82 -25.58 -15.85
CA ASP A 290 23.87 -24.58 -15.64
C ASP A 290 23.20 -23.21 -15.64
N LEU A 291 23.26 -22.50 -14.52
CA LEU A 291 22.68 -21.17 -14.36
C LEU A 291 23.76 -20.18 -13.95
N THR A 292 23.73 -18.99 -14.54
CA THR A 292 24.63 -17.89 -14.20
C THR A 292 23.81 -16.62 -14.10
N VAL A 293 23.82 -16.03 -12.91
CA VAL A 293 23.24 -14.71 -12.63
C VAL A 293 24.39 -13.77 -12.33
N GLY A 294 24.39 -12.59 -12.94
CA GLY A 294 25.41 -11.59 -12.68
C GLY A 294 24.99 -10.18 -13.02
N PRO A 295 25.70 -9.17 -12.52
CA PRO A 295 25.45 -7.78 -12.88
C PRO A 295 25.82 -7.54 -14.34
N LYS A 296 25.00 -6.77 -15.05
CA LYS A 296 25.34 -6.28 -16.38
C LYS A 296 26.40 -5.18 -16.20
N LEU A 297 27.56 -5.33 -16.86
CA LEU A 297 28.76 -4.48 -16.70
C LEU A 297 28.50 -2.96 -16.84
N SER A 298 27.39 -2.56 -17.45
CA SER A 298 27.00 -1.18 -17.64
C SER A 298 26.62 -0.42 -16.37
N MET A 299 26.37 -1.10 -15.24
CA MET A 299 25.71 -0.45 -14.09
C MET A 299 26.61 -0.14 -12.90
N GLY A 300 27.82 -0.68 -12.79
CA GLY A 300 28.83 -0.33 -11.75
C GLY A 300 28.41 -0.49 -10.27
N LYS A 301 27.15 -0.81 -9.99
CA LYS A 301 26.57 -1.01 -8.66
C LYS A 301 26.69 -2.47 -8.25
N VAL A 302 26.86 -2.69 -6.95
CA VAL A 302 26.83 -4.03 -6.34
C VAL A 302 25.38 -4.46 -6.23
N LEU A 303 25.09 -5.71 -6.59
CA LEU A 303 23.80 -6.33 -6.34
C LEU A 303 23.83 -6.90 -4.92
N GLU A 304 22.82 -6.57 -4.12
CA GLU A 304 22.66 -7.03 -2.75
C GLU A 304 21.41 -7.90 -2.66
N ASP A 305 21.39 -8.84 -1.71
CA ASP A 305 20.27 -9.72 -1.40
C ASP A 305 19.64 -10.42 -2.62
N VAL A 306 20.46 -10.85 -3.57
CA VAL A 306 19.98 -11.55 -4.77
C VAL A 306 19.40 -12.90 -4.38
N VAL A 307 18.10 -13.05 -4.64
CA VAL A 307 17.36 -14.29 -4.43
C VAL A 307 16.98 -14.88 -5.77
N LEU A 308 17.38 -16.14 -5.96
CA LEU A 308 16.97 -16.93 -7.10
C LEU A 308 15.96 -17.98 -6.65
N GLU A 309 14.79 -17.95 -7.28
CA GLU A 309 13.75 -18.95 -7.10
C GLU A 309 13.56 -19.75 -8.38
N MET A 310 13.50 -21.08 -8.24
CA MET A 310 13.24 -21.97 -9.37
C MET A 310 12.30 -23.11 -9.01
N VAL A 311 11.38 -23.40 -9.91
CA VAL A 311 10.50 -24.56 -9.85
C VAL A 311 11.14 -25.67 -10.67
N MET A 312 11.48 -26.76 -9.99
CA MET A 312 12.09 -27.93 -10.59
C MET A 312 11.12 -29.12 -10.66
N PRO A 313 11.27 -30.02 -11.66
CA PRO A 313 10.50 -31.25 -11.69
C PRO A 313 10.82 -32.14 -10.48
N LYS A 314 9.94 -33.11 -10.19
CA LYS A 314 10.20 -34.06 -9.10
C LYS A 314 11.46 -34.87 -9.38
N PHE A 315 12.48 -34.74 -8.53
CA PHE A 315 13.72 -35.51 -8.58
C PHE A 315 14.00 -36.16 -7.22
N ASN A 316 14.77 -37.26 -7.24
CA ASN A 316 15.17 -37.97 -6.02
C ASN A 316 16.40 -37.33 -5.33
N ARG A 317 17.18 -36.54 -6.07
CA ARG A 317 18.43 -35.93 -5.61
C ARG A 317 18.80 -34.69 -6.44
N LEU A 318 19.19 -33.62 -5.76
CA LEU A 318 19.83 -32.43 -6.35
C LEU A 318 21.26 -32.29 -5.82
N ASP A 319 22.19 -32.17 -6.76
CA ASP A 319 23.60 -31.86 -6.52
C ASP A 319 23.87 -30.42 -6.97
N MET A 320 24.37 -29.55 -6.08
CA MET A 320 24.69 -28.15 -6.39
C MET A 320 26.20 -27.94 -6.46
N TYR A 321 26.68 -27.20 -7.47
CA TYR A 321 28.10 -26.94 -7.72
C TYR A 321 28.32 -25.46 -8.05
N GLY A 322 29.50 -24.92 -7.73
CA GLY A 322 29.90 -23.56 -8.14
C GLY A 322 29.27 -22.41 -7.33
N GLU A 323 28.40 -22.72 -6.37
CA GLU A 323 27.83 -21.74 -5.45
C GLU A 323 28.84 -21.34 -4.36
N LYS A 324 28.87 -20.05 -3.99
CA LYS A 324 29.56 -19.59 -2.76
C LYS A 324 28.81 -20.02 -1.49
N TYR A 325 27.59 -20.54 -1.66
CA TYR A 325 26.78 -21.12 -0.60
C TYR A 325 27.49 -22.34 0.02
N LYS A 326 27.89 -22.23 1.29
CA LYS A 326 28.32 -23.38 2.10
C LYS A 326 27.07 -23.99 2.72
N PRO A 327 26.60 -25.17 2.28
CA PRO A 327 25.51 -25.83 2.96
C PRO A 327 25.87 -26.05 4.44
N PHE A 328 24.86 -25.98 5.31
CA PHE A 328 25.02 -26.33 6.73
C PHE A 328 25.74 -27.69 6.83
N LYS A 329 26.76 -27.77 7.70
CA LYS A 329 27.68 -28.92 7.79
C LYS A 329 26.94 -30.26 7.65
N GLY A 330 27.23 -30.97 6.55
CA GLY A 330 26.77 -32.35 6.33
C GLY A 330 25.74 -32.56 5.22
N VAL A 331 25.09 -31.51 4.71
CA VAL A 331 24.12 -31.66 3.61
C VAL A 331 24.81 -31.49 2.26
N LYS A 332 25.25 -32.60 1.65
CA LYS A 332 25.77 -32.62 0.26
C LYS A 332 24.68 -32.73 -0.81
N TYR A 333 23.47 -33.11 -0.42
CA TYR A 333 22.37 -33.52 -1.31
C TYR A 333 21.03 -33.02 -0.77
N ILE A 334 20.16 -32.51 -1.64
CA ILE A 334 18.77 -32.21 -1.29
C ILE A 334 17.87 -33.28 -1.93
N THR A 335 17.12 -34.04 -1.12
CA THR A 335 16.42 -35.28 -1.53
C THR A 335 14.91 -35.12 -1.69
N LYS A 336 14.34 -33.92 -1.46
CA LYS A 336 12.92 -33.64 -1.75
C LYS A 336 12.80 -32.55 -2.80
N ALA A 337 11.99 -32.81 -3.82
CA ALA A 337 11.54 -31.84 -4.80
C ALA A 337 10.66 -30.75 -4.15
N GLY A 338 10.72 -29.53 -4.67
CA GLY A 338 9.96 -28.39 -4.15
C GLY A 338 10.38 -27.06 -4.77
N LYS A 339 9.92 -25.97 -4.16
CA LYS A 339 10.37 -24.60 -4.42
C LYS A 339 11.71 -24.40 -3.71
N PHE A 340 12.76 -24.03 -4.48
CA PHE A 340 14.09 -23.79 -3.93
C PHE A 340 14.41 -22.30 -3.97
N THR A 341 15.02 -21.80 -2.89
CA THR A 341 15.45 -20.41 -2.76
C THR A 341 16.95 -20.41 -2.50
N ILE A 342 17.73 -19.86 -3.42
CA ILE A 342 19.17 -19.66 -3.27
C ILE A 342 19.41 -18.19 -2.94
N ARG A 343 20.08 -17.92 -1.83
CA ARG A 343 20.48 -16.58 -1.39
C ARG A 343 22.01 -16.51 -1.40
N THR A 344 22.56 -15.51 -2.07
CA THR A 344 24.02 -15.32 -2.22
C THR A 344 24.57 -14.23 -1.33
#